data_AF-A0A135VDI3-F1
#
_entry.id   AF-A0A135VDI3-F1
#
_cell.length_a   1.000
_cell.length_b   1.000
_cell.length_c   1.000
_cell.angle_alpha   90.00
_cell.angle_beta   90.00
_cell.angle_gamma   90.00
#
_symmetry.space_group_name_H-M   'P 1'
#
loop_
_entity.id
_entity.type
_entity.pdbx_description
1 polymer ?
#
loop_
_entity_poly.entity_id
_entity_poly.type
_entity_poly.pdbx_seq_one_letter_code
_entity_poly.pdbx_strand_id
1 'polypeptide(L)'
;MLEYKSDRKLIQSYDERYAELTKFIQSEFDIERSSIFPIETTEGGADKMKDLDALIVSDEIGVVQNAFDINQMRIDNNLKRFHIIVVPRVRTKDGRPLSSSRLRRGEIYHEDELIY
;
A
#
# COMPACT_ATOMS: atom_id res chain seq x y z
N MET A 1 8.38 -8.99 8.42
CA MET A 1 7.10 -8.55 7.79
C MET A 1 6.35 -9.63 6.99
N LEU A 2 6.98 -10.40 6.10
CA LEU A 2 6.30 -11.52 5.41
C LEU A 2 6.00 -12.69 6.35
N GLU A 3 6.79 -12.88 7.40
CA GLU A 3 6.63 -13.97 8.37
C GLU A 3 5.29 -13.93 9.12
N TYR A 4 4.69 -12.74 9.26
CA TYR A 4 3.42 -12.54 9.94
C TYR A 4 2.21 -12.73 9.02
N LYS A 5 2.41 -13.02 7.72
CA LYS A 5 1.32 -13.21 6.76
C LYS A 5 0.92 -14.68 6.71
N SER A 6 -0.36 -14.97 6.98
CA SER A 6 -0.93 -16.32 6.94
C SER A 6 -0.73 -17.00 5.58
N ASP A 7 -0.89 -16.25 4.49
CA ASP A 7 -0.79 -16.76 3.12
C ASP A 7 0.61 -16.57 2.51
N ARG A 8 1.68 -16.45 3.33
CA ARG A 8 3.03 -16.09 2.84
C ARG A 8 3.54 -16.96 1.69
N LYS A 9 3.19 -18.24 1.65
CA LYS A 9 3.60 -19.19 0.59
C LYS A 9 2.94 -18.91 -0.76
N LEU A 10 1.84 -18.17 -0.76
CA LEU A 10 1.07 -17.81 -1.96
C LEU A 10 1.41 -16.40 -2.45
N ILE A 11 2.26 -15.66 -1.72
CA ILE A 11 2.66 -14.30 -2.09
C ILE A 11 3.81 -14.39 -3.10
N GLN A 12 3.68 -13.64 -4.19
CA GLN A 12 4.71 -13.50 -5.22
C GLN A 12 6.00 -12.93 -4.59
N SER A 13 7.14 -13.34 -5.13
CA SER A 13 8.46 -12.83 -4.76
C SER A 13 8.54 -11.31 -4.93
N TYR A 14 9.58 -10.69 -4.37
CA TYR A 14 9.80 -9.26 -4.58
C TYR A 14 9.94 -8.92 -6.06
N ASP A 15 10.76 -9.67 -6.79
CA ASP A 15 11.04 -9.42 -8.21
C ASP A 15 9.78 -9.53 -9.08
N GLU A 16 8.94 -10.54 -8.84
CA GLU A 16 7.66 -10.69 -9.54
C GLU A 16 6.72 -9.51 -9.27
N ARG A 17 6.60 -9.07 -8.01
CA ARG A 17 5.76 -7.91 -7.65
C ARG A 17 6.31 -6.61 -8.22
N TYR A 18 7.63 -6.45 -8.21
CA TYR A 18 8.30 -5.28 -8.76
C TYR A 18 8.08 -5.19 -10.28
N ALA A 19 8.22 -6.31 -11.00
CA ALA A 19 8.00 -6.38 -12.43
C ALA A 19 6.55 -6.01 -12.80
N GLU A 20 5.55 -6.61 -12.12
CA GLU A 20 4.14 -6.31 -12.38
C GLU A 20 3.77 -4.86 -12.02
N LEU A 21 4.27 -4.33 -10.90
CA LEU A 21 4.04 -2.92 -10.54
C LEU A 21 4.66 -1.96 -11.56
N THR A 22 5.90 -2.23 -11.98
CA THR A 22 6.60 -1.41 -12.98
C THR A 22 5.83 -1.40 -14.29
N LYS A 23 5.38 -2.58 -14.74
CA LYS A 23 4.58 -2.72 -15.97
C LYS A 23 3.26 -1.94 -15.90
N PHE A 24 2.56 -1.99 -14.77
CA PHE A 24 1.33 -1.22 -14.56
C PHE A 24 1.58 0.29 -14.58
N ILE A 25 2.61 0.77 -13.87
CA ILE A 25 2.93 2.20 -13.88
C ILE A 25 3.32 2.66 -15.28
N GLN A 26 4.06 1.87 -16.05
CA GLN A 26 4.42 2.19 -17.43
C GLN A 26 3.21 2.21 -18.39
N SER A 27 2.17 1.40 -18.14
CA SER A 27 0.98 1.39 -18.99
C SER A 27 0.05 2.57 -18.71
N GLU A 28 -0.06 2.99 -17.45
CA GLU A 28 -1.02 4.01 -17.02
C GLU A 28 -0.40 5.40 -16.81
N PHE A 29 0.91 5.48 -16.53
CA PHE A 29 1.59 6.68 -16.03
C PHE A 29 3.05 6.80 -16.54
N ASP A 30 3.73 7.85 -16.08
CA ASP A 30 5.16 8.08 -16.35
C ASP A 30 6.03 7.45 -15.25
N ILE A 31 6.76 6.39 -15.61
CA ILE A 31 7.65 5.66 -14.70
C ILE A 31 8.84 6.51 -14.22
N GLU A 32 9.31 7.47 -15.02
CA GLU A 32 10.45 8.34 -14.67
C GLU A 32 10.14 9.26 -13.48
N ARG A 33 8.85 9.41 -13.14
CA ARG A 33 8.37 10.16 -11.99
C ARG A 33 8.17 9.29 -10.74
N SER A 34 8.55 8.02 -10.79
CA SER A 34 8.32 7.03 -9.74
C SER A 34 9.62 6.46 -9.23
N SER A 35 9.70 6.22 -7.92
CA SER A 35 10.77 5.43 -7.30
C SER A 35 10.13 4.28 -6.54
N ILE A 36 10.58 3.05 -6.84
CA ILE A 36 10.09 1.82 -6.23
C ILE A 36 11.23 1.18 -5.48
N PHE A 37 11.01 0.88 -4.20
CA PHE A 37 11.99 0.23 -3.34
C PHE A 37 11.30 -0.73 -2.35
N PRO A 38 12.02 -1.75 -1.84
CA PRO A 38 11.46 -2.67 -0.86
C PRO A 38 11.25 -1.98 0.49
N ILE A 39 10.15 -2.32 1.16
CA ILE A 39 9.82 -1.85 2.51
C ILE A 39 9.86 -3.04 3.48
N GLU A 40 10.71 -2.94 4.50
CA GLU A 40 10.94 -4.02 5.48
C GLU A 40 10.41 -3.70 6.88
N THR A 41 10.10 -2.43 7.15
CA THR A 41 9.53 -1.94 8.41
C THR A 41 8.14 -1.34 8.19
N THR A 42 7.39 -1.11 9.27
CA THR A 42 6.04 -0.54 9.19
C THR A 42 6.05 0.87 8.61
N GLU A 43 7.02 1.68 9.03
CA GLU A 43 7.22 3.06 8.59
C GLU A 43 7.93 3.18 7.24
N GLY A 44 8.65 2.14 6.79
CA GLY A 44 9.27 2.11 5.46
C GLY A 44 10.25 3.26 5.18
N GLY A 45 10.86 3.83 6.23
CA GLY A 45 11.75 4.99 6.14
C GLY A 45 11.02 6.34 6.03
N ALA A 46 9.69 6.35 6.07
CA ALA A 46 8.88 7.57 6.01
C ALA A 46 9.08 8.46 7.26
N ASP A 47 9.65 7.92 8.34
CA ASP A 47 10.08 8.63 9.54
C ASP A 47 11.43 9.37 9.38
N LYS A 48 12.17 9.12 8.28
CA LYS A 48 13.53 9.65 8.03
C LYS A 48 13.66 10.49 6.77
N MET A 49 12.86 10.21 5.74
CA MET A 49 12.92 10.92 4.46
C MET A 49 12.43 12.37 4.58
N LYS A 50 13.27 13.33 4.17
CA LYS A 50 13.04 14.77 4.36
C LYS A 50 12.16 15.40 3.29
N ASP A 51 12.33 14.99 2.04
CA ASP A 51 11.75 15.65 0.86
C ASP A 51 10.42 15.02 0.42
N LEU A 52 9.53 14.81 1.37
CA LEU A 52 8.22 14.18 1.15
C LEU A 52 7.11 15.01 1.82
N ASP A 53 6.02 15.27 1.10
CA ASP A 53 4.93 16.14 1.56
C ASP A 53 3.66 15.41 2.03
N ALA A 54 3.36 14.26 1.42
CA ALA A 54 2.10 13.55 1.64
C ALA A 54 2.32 12.04 1.81
N LEU A 55 1.43 11.42 2.58
CA LEU A 55 1.35 9.98 2.77
C LEU A 55 -0.03 9.52 2.31
N ILE A 56 -0.06 8.73 1.23
CA ILE A 56 -1.28 8.21 0.63
C ILE A 56 -1.52 6.80 1.16
N VAL A 57 -2.69 6.56 1.76
CA VAL A 57 -3.04 5.28 2.40
C VAL A 57 -4.46 4.84 2.06
N SER A 58 -4.73 3.54 2.23
CA SER A 58 -6.07 2.99 2.11
C SER A 58 -6.93 3.28 3.35
N ASP A 59 -8.25 3.16 3.18
CA ASP A 59 -9.28 3.32 4.24
C ASP A 59 -9.30 2.25 5.33
N GLU A 60 -8.25 1.45 5.45
CA GLU A 60 -8.17 0.43 6.50
C GLU A 60 -7.78 1.07 7.84
N ILE A 61 -8.59 0.84 8.88
CA ILE A 61 -8.40 1.47 10.22
C ILE A 61 -6.96 1.32 10.72
N GLY A 62 -6.38 0.13 10.64
CA GLY A 62 -4.99 -0.10 11.08
C GLY A 62 -3.96 0.65 10.23
N VAL A 63 -4.20 0.82 8.93
CA VAL A 63 -3.30 1.57 8.05
C VAL A 63 -3.39 3.07 8.33
N VAL A 64 -4.60 3.58 8.57
CA VAL A 64 -4.81 4.99 8.94
C VAL A 64 -4.16 5.29 10.29
N GLN A 65 -4.27 4.38 11.28
CA GLN A 65 -3.57 4.53 12.56
C GLN A 65 -2.05 4.58 12.37
N ASN A 66 -1.47 3.65 11.59
CA ASN A 66 -0.05 3.67 11.29
C ASN A 66 0.41 4.98 10.64
N ALA A 67 -0.43 5.60 9.79
CA ALA A 67 -0.11 6.91 9.19
C ALA A 67 -0.01 8.02 10.24
N PHE A 68 -0.87 8.01 11.26
CA PHE A 68 -0.76 8.94 12.40
C PHE A 68 0.49 8.67 13.23
N ASP A 69 0.81 7.40 13.49
CA ASP A 69 1.99 7.00 14.25
C ASP A 69 3.28 7.43 13.52
N ILE A 70 3.35 7.25 12.20
CA ILE A 70 4.46 7.75 11.37
C ILE A 70 4.59 9.27 11.49
N ASN A 71 3.48 10.02 11.51
CA ASN A 71 3.53 11.46 11.70
C ASN A 71 4.06 11.85 13.09
N GLN A 72 3.75 11.07 14.13
CA GLN A 72 4.34 11.28 15.45
C GLN A 72 5.86 11.04 15.41
N MET A 73 6.32 9.93 14.80
CA MET A 73 7.75 9.65 14.64
C MET A 73 8.47 10.77 13.85
N ARG A 74 7.82 11.33 12.84
CA ARG A 74 8.36 12.48 12.09
C ARG A 74 8.55 13.71 12.96
N ILE A 75 7.57 14.03 13.82
CA ILE A 75 7.68 15.15 14.77
C ILE A 75 8.87 14.92 15.71
N ASP A 76 8.98 13.70 16.27
CA ASP A 76 10.05 13.34 17.19
C ASP A 76 11.44 13.41 16.50
N ASN A 77 11.48 13.16 15.20
CA ASN A 77 12.68 13.27 14.35
C ASN A 77 12.90 14.67 13.74
N ASN A 78 12.16 15.70 14.15
CA ASN A 78 12.20 17.07 13.62
C ASN A 78 11.94 17.16 12.10
N LEU A 79 11.03 16.33 11.58
CA LEU A 79 10.56 16.35 10.21
C LEU A 79 9.16 16.96 10.11
N LYS A 80 8.88 17.60 8.98
CA LYS A 80 7.53 18.10 8.66
C LYS A 80 6.56 16.93 8.58
N ARG A 81 5.45 16.99 9.31
CA ARG A 81 4.37 16.00 9.20
C ARG A 81 3.87 15.88 7.75
N PHE A 82 3.45 14.70 7.36
CA PHE A 82 2.75 14.47 6.11
C PHE A 82 1.32 15.01 6.13
N HIS A 83 0.87 15.47 4.97
CA HIS A 83 -0.54 15.46 4.63
C HIS A 83 -0.99 14.02 4.40
N ILE A 84 -1.80 13.48 5.31
CA ILE A 84 -2.35 12.12 5.16
C ILE A 84 -3.55 12.20 4.22
N ILE A 85 -3.49 11.45 3.12
CA ILE A 85 -4.56 11.32 2.14
C ILE A 85 -5.09 9.90 2.21
N VAL A 86 -6.34 9.75 2.63
CA VAL A 86 -7.00 8.44 2.72
C VAL A 86 -7.82 8.21 1.46
N VAL A 87 -7.51 7.12 0.74
CA VAL A 87 -8.20 6.71 -0.48
C VAL A 87 -9.05 5.46 -0.17
N PRO A 88 -10.37 5.52 -0.35
CA PRO A 88 -11.24 4.36 -0.20
C PRO A 88 -10.82 3.21 -1.10
N ARG A 89 -10.85 1.98 -0.58
CA ARG A 89 -10.63 0.80 -1.42
C ARG A 89 -11.89 0.46 -2.19
N VAL A 90 -11.70 0.02 -3.43
CA VAL A 90 -12.75 -0.61 -4.23
C VAL A 90 -13.30 -1.83 -3.47
N ARG A 91 -14.62 -2.00 -3.51
CA ARG A 91 -15.33 -3.05 -2.78
C ARG A 91 -15.94 -4.06 -3.73
N THR A 92 -16.09 -5.27 -3.22
CA THR A 92 -16.82 -6.35 -3.88
C THR A 92 -18.30 -6.27 -3.52
N LYS A 93 -19.19 -6.97 -4.24
CA LYS A 93 -20.65 -6.91 -4.04
C LYS A 93 -21.15 -7.18 -2.61
N ASP A 94 -20.36 -7.88 -1.80
CA ASP A 94 -20.62 -8.17 -0.40
C ASP A 94 -20.18 -7.03 0.55
N GLY A 95 -19.77 -5.88 0.01
CA GLY A 95 -19.33 -4.70 0.74
C GLY A 95 -17.91 -4.80 1.31
N ARG A 96 -17.22 -5.93 1.18
CA ARG A 96 -15.85 -6.11 1.68
C ARG A 96 -14.83 -5.52 0.68
N PRO A 97 -13.70 -4.96 1.13
CA PRO A 97 -12.66 -4.46 0.23
C PRO A 97 -12.09 -5.55 -0.68
N LEU A 98 -11.82 -5.19 -1.93
CA LEU A 98 -11.03 -6.02 -2.84
C LEU A 98 -9.64 -6.27 -2.24
N SER A 99 -9.19 -7.51 -2.22
CA SER A 99 -7.97 -7.89 -1.51
C SER A 99 -7.23 -9.06 -2.17
N SER A 100 -5.93 -8.92 -2.35
CA SER A 100 -5.07 -9.98 -2.87
C SER A 100 -5.07 -11.25 -2.01
N SER A 101 -5.26 -11.12 -0.69
CA SER A 101 -5.35 -12.30 0.20
C SER A 101 -6.65 -13.09 0.01
N ARG A 102 -7.71 -12.44 -0.47
CA ARG A 102 -8.94 -13.15 -0.85
C ARG A 102 -8.76 -13.86 -2.20
N LEU A 103 -8.17 -13.18 -3.18
CA LEU A 103 -7.79 -13.78 -4.48
C LEU A 103 -6.93 -15.03 -4.30
N ARG A 104 -5.87 -14.95 -3.48
CA ARG A 104 -4.98 -16.09 -3.19
C ARG A 104 -5.69 -17.26 -2.50
N ARG A 105 -6.79 -17.00 -1.78
CA ARG A 105 -7.63 -18.04 -1.16
C ARG A 105 -8.72 -18.58 -2.09
N GLY A 106 -8.67 -18.24 -3.38
CA GLY A 106 -9.56 -18.77 -4.41
C GLY A 106 -10.84 -17.97 -4.60
N GLU A 107 -10.95 -16.77 -4.01
CA GLU A 107 -12.07 -15.90 -4.28
C GLU A 107 -11.93 -15.28 -5.69
N ILE A 108 -13.01 -15.32 -6.47
CA ILE A 108 -13.07 -14.81 -7.84
C ILE A 108 -13.92 -13.55 -7.84
N TYR A 109 -13.51 -12.54 -8.61
CA TYR A 109 -14.27 -11.31 -8.79
C TYR A 109 -14.42 -11.00 -10.27
N HIS A 110 -15.50 -10.30 -10.58
CA HIS A 110 -15.75 -9.75 -11.90
C HIS A 110 -15.77 -8.23 -11.78
N GLU A 111 -15.10 -7.54 -12.71
CA GLU A 111 -14.93 -6.08 -12.65
C GLU A 111 -16.26 -5.33 -12.71
N ASP A 112 -17.25 -5.89 -13.41
CA ASP A 112 -18.62 -5.38 -13.50
C ASP A 112 -19.40 -5.46 -12.18
N GLU A 113 -18.92 -6.22 -11.19
CA GLU A 113 -19.51 -6.31 -9.85
C GLU A 113 -18.81 -5.41 -8.80
N LEU A 114 -17.80 -4.62 -9.20
CA LEU A 114 -17.05 -3.77 -8.29
C LEU A 114 -17.79 -2.47 -7.96
N ILE A 115 -17.68 -2.05 -6.70
CA ILE A 115 -18.30 -0.84 -6.16
C ILE A 115 -17.18 0.18 -5.89
N TYR A 116 -17.27 1.32 -6.58
CA TYR A 116 -16.35 2.45 -6.50
C TYR A 116 -16.89 3.57 -5.60
#